data_AF-A0A970YBJ6-F1
#
_entry.id   AF-A0A970YBJ6-F1
#
_cell.length_a   1.000
_cell.length_b   1.000
_cell.length_c   1.000
_cell.angle_alpha   90.00
_cell.angle_beta   90.00
_cell.angle_gamma   90.00
#
_symmetry.space_group_name_H-M   'P 1'
#
loop_
_entity.id
_entity.type
_entity.pdbx_description
1 polymer ?
#
loop_
_entity_poly.entity_id
_entity_poly.type
_entity_poly.pdbx_seq_one_letter_code
_entity_poly.pdbx_strand_id
1 'polypeptide(L)'
;MFCEKCGSALLDGAKFCGNCGAIAEPSKPAYTGSAQYSAPPPDNSGSGQYSPPPPPYSPPQQTYYPPQQNYPAPSNTEPLRIGQYIGMFILSAIPIVNIIMLFVWGFGSSVNLNKKNYARAALILIAIGIVLSIIFSITLAGFIRSLFGFGRYYYY
;
A
#
# COMPACT_ATOMS: atom_id res chain seq x y z
N MET A 1 17.93 15.95 33.10
CA MET A 1 17.37 17.05 32.26
C MET A 1 15.83 16.98 32.26
N PHE A 2 15.09 18.04 31.93
CA PHE A 2 13.61 18.00 31.82
C PHE A 2 13.17 18.11 30.37
N CYS A 3 12.06 17.47 30.01
CA CYS A 3 11.51 17.54 28.66
C CYS A 3 10.92 18.93 28.39
N GLU A 4 11.36 19.62 27.34
CA GLU A 4 10.84 20.95 26.99
C GLU A 4 9.35 20.94 26.57
N LYS A 5 8.83 19.77 26.19
CA LYS A 5 7.44 19.62 25.74
C LYS A 5 6.46 19.34 26.88
N CYS A 6 6.85 18.61 27.91
CA CYS A 6 5.93 18.18 28.98
C CYS A 6 6.47 18.37 30.41
N GLY A 7 7.70 18.85 30.55
CA GLY A 7 8.32 19.13 31.85
C GLY A 7 8.73 17.90 32.66
N SER A 8 8.53 16.66 32.17
CA SER A 8 8.93 15.47 32.92
C SER A 8 10.45 15.29 32.96
N ALA A 9 10.98 14.71 34.05
CA ALA A 9 12.39 14.37 34.13
C ALA A 9 12.76 13.35 33.03
N LEU A 10 13.86 13.63 32.33
CA LEU A 10 14.46 12.78 31.31
C LEU A 10 15.72 12.12 31.89
N LEU A 11 15.84 10.81 31.63
CA LEU A 11 17.01 10.01 31.97
C LEU A 11 18.21 10.45 31.11
N ASP A 12 19.40 10.46 31.70
CA ASP A 12 20.62 10.82 31.00
C ASP A 12 20.88 9.87 29.83
N GLY A 13 21.03 10.42 28.62
CA GLY A 13 21.19 9.65 27.38
C GLY A 13 19.89 9.08 26.77
N ALA A 14 18.71 9.41 27.30
CA ALA A 14 17.44 9.01 26.68
C ALA A 14 17.27 9.68 25.31
N LYS A 15 16.97 8.88 24.28
CA LYS A 15 16.69 9.38 22.92
C LYS A 15 15.27 9.95 22.78
N PHE A 16 14.37 9.61 23.70
CA PHE A 16 12.98 10.04 23.69
C PHE A 16 12.43 10.13 25.13
N CYS A 17 11.42 10.97 25.31
CA CYS A 17 10.68 11.11 26.56
C CYS A 17 9.72 9.93 26.74
N GLY A 18 9.89 9.14 27.80
CA GLY A 18 8.98 8.03 28.12
C GLY A 18 7.55 8.47 28.48
N ASN A 19 7.34 9.75 28.81
CA ASN A 19 6.04 10.27 29.21
C ASN A 19 5.23 10.90 28.07
N CYS A 20 5.87 11.66 27.16
CA CYS A 20 5.18 12.33 26.06
C CYS A 20 5.64 11.91 24.65
N GLY A 21 6.69 11.10 24.53
CA GLY A 21 7.21 10.61 23.25
C GLY A 21 8.07 11.62 22.47
N ALA A 22 8.31 12.83 22.99
CA ALA A 22 9.17 13.80 22.34
C ALA A 22 10.62 13.31 22.25
N ILE A 23 11.28 13.52 21.11
CA ILE A 23 12.70 13.21 20.91
C ILE A 23 13.52 14.16 21.79
N ALA A 24 14.42 13.60 22.60
CA ALA A 24 15.29 14.40 23.46
C ALA A 24 16.60 14.65 22.72
N GLU A 25 16.89 15.92 22.41
CA GLU A 25 18.18 16.31 21.85
C GLU A 25 19.25 16.37 22.95
N PRO A 26 20.44 15.79 22.75
CA PRO A 26 21.51 15.83 23.73
C PRO A 26 22.19 17.21 23.71
N SER A 27 21.80 18.11 24.61
CA SER A 27 22.60 19.31 24.92
C SER A 27 23.77 18.91 25.85
N LYS A 28 24.98 19.33 25.48
CA LYS A 28 26.27 19.07 26.15
C LYS A 28 26.23 19.23 27.68
N PRO A 29 27.04 18.45 28.44
CA PRO A 29 27.02 18.48 29.89
C PRO A 29 27.65 19.76 30.44
N ALA A 30 26.89 20.50 31.23
CA ALA A 30 27.43 21.42 32.23
C ALA A 30 27.16 20.79 33.61
N TYR A 31 28.18 20.14 34.17
CA TYR A 31 28.16 19.73 35.57
C TYR A 31 28.33 20.96 36.46
N THR A 32 27.40 21.15 37.39
CA THR A 32 27.68 21.79 38.69
C THR A 32 26.67 21.27 39.71
N GLY A 33 27.17 20.75 40.84
CA GLY A 33 26.44 20.88 42.11
C GLY A 33 26.03 19.59 42.83
N SER A 34 26.91 19.16 43.74
CA SER A 34 26.67 18.47 45.02
C SER A 34 26.02 17.08 45.06
N ALA A 35 26.83 16.16 45.58
CA ALA A 35 26.49 14.84 46.08
C ALA A 35 25.55 14.88 47.29
N GLN A 36 24.63 13.92 47.38
CA GLN A 36 24.24 13.35 48.66
C GLN A 36 23.74 11.92 48.48
N TYR A 37 24.56 10.98 48.95
CA TYR A 37 24.21 9.57 49.09
C TYR A 37 23.49 9.40 50.43
N SER A 38 22.26 8.88 50.41
CA SER A 38 21.55 8.42 51.61
C SER A 38 21.14 6.96 51.37
N ALA A 39 21.69 6.07 52.20
CA ALA A 39 21.45 4.62 52.21
C ALA A 39 19.99 4.25 52.57
N PRO A 40 19.53 3.03 52.25
CA PRO A 40 18.12 2.63 52.35
C PRO A 40 17.70 2.21 53.77
N PRO A 41 16.44 2.46 54.20
CA PRO A 41 15.87 1.84 55.39
C PRO A 41 15.18 0.48 55.10
N PRO A 42 14.88 -0.32 56.14
CA PRO A 42 15.03 -1.76 56.12
C PRO A 42 13.75 -2.56 55.81
N ASP A 43 14.05 -3.80 55.44
CA ASP A 43 13.23 -5.01 55.39
C ASP A 43 12.15 -5.09 56.49
N ASN A 44 10.90 -5.36 56.08
CA ASN A 44 9.85 -5.79 56.98
C ASN A 44 9.19 -7.06 56.43
N SER A 45 9.49 -8.14 57.16
CA SER A 45 8.84 -9.43 57.27
C SER A 45 7.33 -9.45 57.02
N GLY A 46 6.86 -10.43 56.22
CA GLY A 46 5.44 -10.75 56.13
C GLY A 46 5.19 -12.10 55.47
N SER A 47 4.92 -13.12 56.29
CA SER A 47 4.45 -14.45 55.92
C SER A 47 3.18 -14.40 55.06
N GLY A 48 3.18 -15.07 53.90
CA GLY A 48 2.02 -15.16 53.02
C GLY A 48 2.05 -16.43 52.17
N GLN A 49 0.92 -17.13 52.17
CA GLN A 49 0.66 -18.46 51.61
C GLN A 49 1.00 -18.62 50.12
N TYR A 50 1.65 -19.72 49.76
CA TYR A 50 1.84 -20.13 48.37
C TYR A 50 0.51 -20.59 47.77
N SER A 51 -0.01 -19.77 46.84
CA SER A 51 -1.03 -20.17 45.86
C SER A 51 -0.30 -20.43 44.52
N PRO A 52 -0.60 -21.50 43.76
CA PRO A 52 0.06 -21.74 42.48
C PRO A 52 -0.30 -20.63 41.46
N PRO A 53 0.66 -20.18 40.62
CA PRO A 53 0.42 -19.10 39.66
C PRO A 53 -0.52 -19.52 38.52
N PRO A 54 -1.40 -18.62 38.04
CA PRO A 54 -2.25 -18.87 36.87
C PRO A 54 -1.40 -19.01 35.59
N PRO A 55 -1.89 -19.76 34.57
CA PRO A 55 -1.15 -19.99 33.34
C PRO A 55 -0.88 -18.69 32.56
N PRO A 56 0.23 -18.60 31.82
CA PRO A 56 0.60 -17.40 31.08
C PRO A 56 -0.38 -17.14 29.92
N TYR A 57 -1.30 -16.20 30.14
CA TYR A 57 -1.86 -15.32 29.13
C TYR A 57 -0.78 -14.80 28.16
N SER A 58 -0.85 -15.27 26.91
CA SER A 58 -0.13 -14.70 25.78
C SER A 58 -0.82 -13.40 25.33
N PRO A 59 -0.10 -12.27 25.21
CA PRO A 59 -0.69 -11.05 24.68
C PRO A 59 -1.03 -11.21 23.19
N PRO A 60 -2.11 -10.56 22.69
CA PRO A 60 -2.46 -10.61 21.28
C PRO A 60 -1.31 -10.04 20.44
N GLN A 61 -0.88 -10.80 19.43
CA GLN A 61 0.15 -10.39 18.49
C GLN A 61 -0.28 -9.11 17.77
N GLN A 62 0.31 -7.98 18.15
CA GLN A 62 0.23 -6.78 17.36
C GLN A 62 1.08 -6.99 16.11
N THR A 63 0.42 -7.07 14.96
CA THR A 63 1.10 -7.00 13.67
C THR A 63 1.91 -5.70 13.67
N TYR A 64 3.24 -5.80 13.67
CA TYR A 64 4.10 -4.63 13.61
C TYR A 64 4.21 -4.22 12.15
N TYR A 65 3.59 -3.10 11.78
CA TYR A 65 3.72 -2.53 10.44
C TYR A 65 5.01 -1.69 10.52
N PRO A 66 6.08 -2.07 9.80
CA PRO A 66 7.33 -1.33 9.89
C PRO A 66 7.11 0.12 9.43
N PRO A 67 7.72 1.11 10.10
CA PRO A 67 7.64 2.50 9.67
C PRO A 67 8.14 2.59 8.24
N GLN A 68 7.27 3.04 7.32
CA GLN A 68 7.58 3.24 5.92
C GLN A 68 8.74 4.25 5.84
N GLN A 69 9.95 3.74 5.57
CA GLN A 69 11.04 4.59 5.11
C GLN A 69 10.54 5.31 3.85
N ASN A 70 10.62 6.62 3.82
CA ASN A 70 10.23 7.44 2.68
C ASN A 70 11.33 7.31 1.61
N TYR A 71 11.36 6.18 0.90
CA TYR A 71 12.12 6.08 -0.35
C TYR A 71 11.46 7.07 -1.31
N PRO A 72 12.19 8.04 -1.91
CA PRO A 72 11.61 8.85 -2.96
C PRO A 72 11.14 7.91 -4.07
N ALA A 73 9.82 7.76 -4.20
CA ALA A 73 9.23 6.94 -5.23
C ALA A 73 9.75 7.44 -6.60
N PRO A 74 10.04 6.55 -7.56
CA PRO A 74 10.41 6.97 -8.89
C PRO A 74 9.35 7.96 -9.40
N SER A 75 9.74 9.12 -9.93
CA SER A 75 8.80 10.16 -10.37
C SER A 75 7.77 9.65 -11.38
N ASN A 76 8.07 8.54 -12.06
CA ASN A 76 7.19 7.85 -12.98
C ASN A 76 6.17 6.90 -12.33
N THR A 77 6.09 6.77 -11.00
CA THR A 77 5.08 5.93 -10.31
C THR A 77 3.99 6.74 -9.63
N GLU A 78 3.98 8.07 -9.81
CA GLU A 78 2.94 8.92 -9.23
C GLU A 78 1.55 8.47 -9.73
N PRO A 79 0.55 8.34 -8.84
CA PRO A 79 -0.81 8.01 -9.24
C PRO A 79 -1.35 9.00 -10.27
N LEU A 80 -2.16 8.50 -11.21
CA LEU A 80 -2.77 9.36 -12.22
C LEU A 80 -3.83 10.27 -11.58
N ARG A 81 -3.77 11.56 -11.92
CA ARG A 81 -4.79 12.55 -11.56
C ARG A 81 -6.06 12.32 -12.39
N ILE A 82 -7.21 12.75 -11.86
CA ILE A 82 -8.52 12.64 -12.53
C ILE A 82 -8.48 13.21 -13.96
N GLY A 83 -7.87 14.38 -14.16
CA GLY A 83 -7.78 15.00 -15.49
C GLY A 83 -7.03 14.15 -16.53
N GLN A 84 -6.08 13.32 -16.10
CA GLN A 84 -5.37 12.40 -17.00
C GLN A 84 -6.27 11.25 -17.46
N TYR A 85 -7.15 10.74 -16.59
CA TYR A 85 -8.15 9.74 -16.96
C TYR A 85 -9.18 10.31 -17.93
N ILE A 86 -9.65 11.54 -17.71
CA ILE A 86 -10.58 12.20 -18.63
C ILE A 86 -9.94 12.32 -20.02
N GLY A 87 -8.68 12.75 -20.11
CA GLY A 87 -7.93 12.77 -21.36
C GLY A 87 -7.85 11.39 -22.03
N MET A 88 -7.56 10.34 -21.25
CA MET A 88 -7.55 8.96 -21.76
C MET A 88 -8.89 8.53 -22.34
N PHE A 89 -10.01 8.84 -21.67
CA PHE A 89 -11.34 8.47 -22.16
C PHE A 89 -11.70 9.21 -23.45
N ILE A 90 -11.40 10.51 -23.55
CA ILE A 90 -11.65 11.29 -24.77
C ILE A 90 -10.83 10.74 -25.94
N LEU A 91 -9.55 10.44 -25.73
CA LEU A 91 -8.70 9.80 -26.74
C LEU A 91 -9.24 8.42 -27.14
N SER A 92 -9.76 7.66 -26.17
CA SER A 92 -10.28 6.31 -26.42
C SER A 92 -11.52 6.29 -27.33
N ALA A 93 -12.28 7.40 -27.37
CA ALA A 93 -13.46 7.54 -28.21
C ALA A 93 -13.12 7.58 -29.71
N ILE A 94 -11.88 7.90 -30.08
CA ILE A 94 -11.41 7.90 -31.46
C ILE A 94 -10.68 6.57 -31.72
N PRO A 95 -11.24 5.62 -32.49
CA PRO A 95 -10.75 4.24 -32.54
C PRO A 95 -9.29 4.12 -33.00
N ILE A 96 -8.91 4.80 -34.08
CA ILE A 96 -7.55 4.71 -34.64
C ILE A 96 -6.52 5.37 -33.72
N VAL A 97 -6.85 6.56 -33.21
CA VAL A 97 -5.96 7.31 -32.31
C VAL A 97 -5.76 6.56 -31.00
N ASN A 98 -6.81 5.93 -30.47
CA ASN A 98 -6.75 5.10 -29.27
C ASN A 98 -5.69 3.99 -29.42
N ILE A 99 -5.75 3.21 -30.50
CA ILE A 99 -4.79 2.12 -30.73
C ILE A 99 -3.36 2.67 -30.80
N ILE A 100 -3.11 3.73 -31.56
CA ILE A 100 -1.77 4.34 -31.66
C ILE A 100 -1.27 4.80 -30.28
N MET A 101 -2.13 5.47 -29.50
CA MET A 101 -1.78 5.96 -28.17
C MET A 101 -1.47 4.83 -27.19
N LEU A 102 -2.14 3.68 -27.28
CA LEU A 102 -1.82 2.49 -26.48
C LEU A 102 -0.41 1.99 -26.78
N PHE A 103 0.05 2.00 -28.04
CA PHE A 103 1.43 1.65 -28.36
C PHE A 103 2.43 2.68 -27.81
N VAL A 104 2.17 3.98 -28.01
CA VAL A 104 3.03 5.06 -27.50
C VAL A 104 3.17 4.99 -25.98
N TRP A 105 2.07 4.75 -25.26
CA TRP A 105 2.09 4.65 -23.80
C TRP A 105 2.63 3.32 -23.30
N GLY A 106 2.35 2.20 -23.96
CA GLY A 106 2.78 0.86 -23.53
C GLY A 106 4.28 0.60 -23.70
N PHE A 107 4.89 1.22 -24.71
CA PHE A 107 6.28 0.97 -25.12
C PHE A 107 7.20 2.21 -25.02
N GLY A 108 6.67 3.40 -24.74
CA GLY A 108 7.48 4.61 -24.57
C GLY A 108 8.40 4.55 -23.33
N SER A 109 9.60 5.12 -23.41
CA SER A 109 10.57 5.09 -22.30
C SER A 109 10.20 6.05 -21.16
N SER A 110 9.67 7.25 -21.46
CA SER A 110 9.41 8.34 -20.52
C SER A 110 7.98 8.45 -19.97
N VAL A 111 7.17 7.40 -20.10
CA VAL A 111 5.75 7.42 -19.70
C VAL A 111 5.58 6.95 -18.25
N ASN A 112 4.62 7.53 -17.51
CA ASN A 112 4.25 7.08 -16.16
C ASN A 112 3.85 5.59 -16.17
N LEU A 113 4.31 4.84 -15.17
CA LEU A 113 4.15 3.40 -15.07
C LEU A 113 2.67 2.98 -15.06
N ASN A 114 1.79 3.77 -14.43
CA ASN A 114 0.36 3.50 -14.41
C ASN A 114 -0.24 3.54 -15.83
N LYS A 115 0.20 4.50 -16.67
CA LYS A 115 -0.24 4.57 -18.07
C LYS A 115 0.34 3.44 -18.91
N LYS A 116 1.60 3.07 -18.68
CA LYS A 116 2.24 1.92 -19.34
C LYS A 116 1.47 0.63 -19.07
N ASN A 117 1.16 0.38 -17.80
CA ASN A 117 0.46 -0.82 -17.37
C ASN A 117 -0.98 -0.84 -17.89
N TYR A 118 -1.68 0.29 -17.82
CA TYR A 118 -3.00 0.45 -18.44
C TYR A 118 -2.94 0.11 -19.94
N ALA A 119 -1.97 0.68 -20.67
CA ALA A 119 -1.89 0.49 -22.11
C ALA A 119 -1.58 -0.96 -22.49
N ARG A 120 -0.65 -1.61 -21.78
CA ARG A 120 -0.34 -3.04 -21.95
C ARG A 120 -1.55 -3.92 -21.65
N ALA A 121 -2.26 -3.66 -20.56
CA ALA A 121 -3.47 -4.39 -20.21
C ALA A 121 -4.57 -4.22 -21.26
N ALA A 122 -4.79 -2.99 -21.74
CA ALA A 122 -5.76 -2.71 -22.79
C ALA A 122 -5.43 -3.43 -24.11
N LEU A 123 -4.16 -3.46 -24.52
CA LEU A 123 -3.72 -4.21 -25.70
C LEU A 123 -3.99 -5.72 -25.56
N ILE A 124 -3.72 -6.29 -24.38
CA ILE A 124 -4.02 -7.70 -24.09
C ILE A 124 -5.53 -7.96 -24.16
N LEU A 125 -6.35 -7.09 -23.57
CA LEU A 125 -7.81 -7.20 -23.60
C LEU A 125 -8.37 -7.09 -25.03
N ILE A 126 -7.81 -6.21 -25.86
CA ILE A 126 -8.18 -6.10 -27.28
C ILE A 126 -7.86 -7.41 -28.01
N ALA A 127 -6.66 -7.97 -27.81
CA ALA A 127 -6.28 -9.23 -28.43
C ALA A 127 -7.20 -10.39 -28.02
N ILE A 128 -7.53 -10.50 -26.73
CA ILE A 128 -8.49 -11.48 -26.22
C ILE A 128 -9.88 -11.25 -26.84
N GLY A 129 -10.35 -10.01 -26.90
CA GLY A 129 -11.63 -9.65 -27.50
C GLY A 129 -11.72 -10.06 -28.97
N ILE A 130 -10.64 -9.87 -29.74
CA ILE A 130 -10.58 -10.32 -31.14
C ILE A 130 -10.74 -11.83 -31.23
N VAL A 131 -9.97 -12.61 -30.46
CA VAL A 131 -10.07 -14.08 -30.46
C VAL A 131 -11.47 -14.55 -30.10
N LEU A 132 -12.06 -14.00 -29.03
CA LEU A 132 -13.42 -14.33 -28.62
C LEU A 132 -14.46 -13.94 -29.68
N SER A 133 -14.29 -12.79 -30.35
CA SER A 133 -15.20 -12.34 -31.41
C SER A 133 -15.18 -13.29 -32.62
N ILE A 134 -14.02 -13.83 -32.98
CA ILE A 134 -13.88 -14.79 -34.08
C ILE A 134 -14.61 -16.08 -33.73
N ILE A 135 -14.36 -16.63 -32.54
CA ILE A 135 -15.00 -17.86 -32.07
C ILE A 135 -16.52 -17.68 -32.05
N PHE A 136 -17.00 -16.57 -31.45
CA PHE A 136 -18.42 -16.26 -31.39
C PHE A 136 -19.05 -16.06 -32.77
N SER A 137 -18.35 -15.40 -33.70
CA SER A 137 -18.86 -15.20 -35.07
C SER A 137 -19.01 -16.52 -35.82
N ILE A 138 -18.08 -17.46 -35.64
CA ILE A 138 -18.16 -18.79 -36.27
C ILE A 138 -19.35 -19.58 -35.70
N THR A 139 -19.51 -19.61 -34.38
CA THR A 139 -20.62 -20.34 -33.74
C THR A 139 -21.97 -19.71 -34.10
N LEU A 140 -22.06 -18.37 -34.10
CA LEU A 140 -23.26 -17.65 -34.49
C LEU A 140 -23.61 -17.86 -35.97
N ALA A 141 -22.63 -17.81 -36.88
CA ALA A 141 -22.86 -18.06 -38.31
C ALA A 141 -23.36 -19.49 -38.57
N GLY A 142 -22.83 -20.48 -37.84
CA GLY A 142 -23.29 -21.87 -37.91
C GLY A 142 -24.75 -22.02 -37.46
N PHE A 143 -25.12 -21.37 -36.35
CA PHE A 143 -26.49 -21.35 -35.85
C PHE A 143 -27.46 -20.66 -36.81
N ILE A 144 -27.10 -19.48 -37.32
CA ILE A 144 -27.88 -18.74 -38.33
C ILE A 144 -28.12 -19.63 -39.56
N ARG A 145 -27.07 -20.30 -40.06
CA ARG A 145 -27.18 -21.20 -41.21
C ARG A 145 -28.14 -22.37 -40.96
N SER A 146 -28.21 -22.90 -39.74
CA SER A 146 -29.16 -23.97 -39.42
C SER A 146 -30.61 -23.45 -39.51
N LEU A 147 -30.89 -22.27 -38.94
CA LEU A 147 -32.22 -21.66 -38.97
C LEU A 147 -32.69 -21.34 -40.40
N PHE A 148 -31.84 -20.75 -41.23
CA PHE A 148 -32.18 -20.42 -42.63
C PHE A 148 -32.11 -21.64 -43.57
N GLY A 149 -31.40 -22.71 -43.19
CA GLY A 149 -31.34 -23.96 -43.94
C GLY A 149 -32.63 -24.76 -43.86
N PHE A 150 -33.25 -24.85 -42.67
CA PHE A 150 -34.56 -25.51 -42.51
C PHE A 150 -35.63 -24.86 -43.39
N GLY A 151 -35.67 -23.52 -43.47
CA GLY A 151 -36.63 -22.80 -44.30
C GLY A 151 -36.55 -23.11 -45.81
N ARG A 152 -35.43 -23.65 -46.30
CA ARG A 152 -35.28 -24.04 -47.72
C ARG A 152 -35.68 -25.49 -47.99
N TYR A 153 -35.66 -26.35 -46.97
CA TYR A 153 -36.04 -27.76 -47.07
C TYR A 153 -37.55 -28.01 -47.01
N TYR A 154 -38.32 -27.09 -46.40
CA TYR A 154 -39.79 -27.22 -46.29
C TYR A 154 -40.58 -26.62 -47.47
N TYR A 155 -39.90 -25.97 -48.42
CA TYR A 155 -40.52 -25.30 -49.58
C TYR A 155 -40.25 -25.99 -50.92
N TYR A 156 -39.70 -27.21 -50.89
CA TYR A 156 -39.59 -28.16 -52.01
C TYR A 156 -40.22 -29.49 -51.60
#